data_AF-A0A9D1NPL6-F1
#
_entry.id   AF-A0A9D1NPL6-F1
#
_cell.length_a   1.000
_cell.length_b   1.000
_cell.length_c   1.000
_cell.angle_alpha   90.00
_cell.angle_beta   90.00
_cell.angle_gamma   90.00
#
_symmetry.space_group_name_H-M   'P 1'
#
loop_
_entity.id
_entity.type
_entity.pdbx_description
1 polymer ?
#
loop_
_entity_poly.entity_id
_entity_poly.type
_entity_poly.pdbx_seq_one_letter_code
_entity_poly.pdbx_strand_id
1 'polypeptide(L)'
;MKDTEVEAAFEAYAATFPAEEMNLLKLEHTRRVAANARAIMDGEAFPARLRGLGETAAWLHDLGRFRQYGQYRTFSDRVSVNHALLSCGEALRLGWLDDRPAPERNAILRAIECHNL
;
A
#
# COMPACT_ATOMS: atom_id res chain seq x y z
N MET A 1 -5.84 1.49 12.83
CA MET A 1 -4.99 0.30 12.78
C MET A 1 -3.60 0.67 13.28
N LYS A 2 -3.03 -0.11 14.21
CA LYS A 2 -1.63 0.06 14.63
C LYS A 2 -0.68 -0.31 13.48
N ASP A 3 0.54 0.23 13.48
CA ASP A 3 1.54 -0.04 12.43
C ASP A 3 1.76 -1.54 12.17
N THR A 4 1.72 -2.36 13.21
CA THR A 4 1.91 -3.83 13.15
C THR A 4 0.70 -4.60 12.59
N GLU A 5 -0.43 -3.97 12.39
CA GLU A 5 -1.67 -4.62 11.91
C GLU A 5 -1.85 -4.44 10.39
N VAL A 6 -1.12 -3.51 9.76
CA VAL A 6 -1.28 -3.20 8.32
C VAL A 6 -0.93 -4.37 7.41
N GLU A 7 0.08 -5.16 7.76
CA GLU A 7 0.49 -6.35 7.02
C GLU A 7 -0.65 -7.37 7.00
N ALA A 8 -1.17 -7.76 8.16
CA ALA A 8 -2.26 -8.72 8.26
C ALA A 8 -3.53 -8.24 7.54
N ALA A 9 -3.84 -6.95 7.63
CA ALA A 9 -4.98 -6.35 6.93
C ALA A 9 -4.79 -6.39 5.40
N PHE A 10 -3.58 -6.06 4.91
CA PHE A 10 -3.24 -6.15 3.49
C PHE A 10 -3.32 -7.59 2.97
N GLU A 11 -2.76 -8.54 3.69
CA GLU A 11 -2.82 -9.98 3.37
C GLU A 11 -4.26 -10.48 3.26
N ALA A 12 -5.10 -10.12 4.24
CA ALA A 12 -6.52 -10.46 4.23
C ALA A 12 -7.26 -9.82 3.05
N TYR A 13 -6.94 -8.58 2.70
CA TYR A 13 -7.50 -7.90 1.52
C TYR A 13 -7.07 -8.57 0.22
N ALA A 14 -5.78 -8.88 0.04
CA ALA A 14 -5.26 -9.57 -1.14
C ALA A 14 -5.92 -10.95 -1.32
N ALA A 15 -6.20 -11.66 -0.23
CA ALA A 15 -6.89 -12.95 -0.24
C ALA A 15 -8.36 -12.88 -0.71
N THR A 16 -8.97 -11.68 -0.77
CA THR A 16 -10.31 -11.52 -1.34
C THR A 16 -10.33 -11.57 -2.88
N PHE A 17 -9.16 -11.50 -3.51
CA PHE A 17 -9.02 -11.58 -4.96
C PHE A 17 -8.64 -13.01 -5.40
N PRO A 18 -8.98 -13.42 -6.64
CA PRO A 18 -8.58 -14.72 -7.17
C PRO A 18 -7.07 -14.92 -7.09
N ALA A 19 -6.64 -16.13 -6.72
CA ALA A 19 -5.23 -16.52 -6.64
C ALA A 19 -4.63 -16.76 -8.05
N GLU A 20 -4.73 -15.75 -8.90
CA GLU A 20 -4.11 -15.72 -10.22
C GLU A 20 -2.66 -15.25 -10.13
N GLU A 21 -1.83 -15.68 -11.08
CA GLU A 21 -0.39 -15.37 -11.12
C GLU A 21 -0.09 -13.88 -10.92
N MET A 22 -0.86 -13.00 -11.56
CA MET A 22 -0.66 -11.55 -11.45
C MET A 22 -0.98 -11.00 -10.05
N ASN A 23 -2.00 -11.51 -9.37
CA ASN A 23 -2.33 -11.11 -8.00
C ASN A 23 -1.29 -11.65 -7.01
N LEU A 24 -0.83 -12.89 -7.21
CA LEU A 24 0.24 -13.49 -6.40
C LEU A 24 1.56 -12.74 -6.56
N LEU A 25 1.90 -12.31 -7.78
CA LEU A 25 3.06 -11.48 -8.05
C LEU A 25 2.97 -10.13 -7.32
N LYS A 26 1.79 -9.51 -7.28
CA LYS A 26 1.59 -8.24 -6.56
C LYS A 26 1.60 -8.38 -5.04
N LEU A 27 1.11 -9.49 -4.52
CA LEU A 27 1.23 -9.84 -3.11
C LEU A 27 2.70 -9.97 -2.70
N GLU A 28 3.48 -10.79 -3.43
CA GLU A 28 4.90 -10.98 -3.16
C GLU A 28 5.71 -9.70 -3.38
N HIS A 29 5.39 -8.93 -4.42
CA HIS A 29 5.99 -7.62 -4.65
C HIS A 29 5.82 -6.70 -3.44
N THR A 30 4.61 -6.60 -2.90
CA THR A 30 4.31 -5.71 -1.77
C THR A 30 5.11 -6.12 -0.52
N ARG A 31 5.16 -7.43 -0.21
CA ARG A 31 5.98 -7.95 0.91
C ARG A 31 7.44 -7.53 0.80
N ARG A 32 8.03 -7.71 -0.39
CA ARG A 32 9.44 -7.37 -0.64
C ARG A 32 9.68 -5.86 -0.58
N VAL A 33 8.77 -5.05 -1.11
CA VAL A 33 8.85 -3.58 -1.03
C VAL A 33 8.77 -3.12 0.42
N ALA A 34 7.83 -3.65 1.21
CA ALA A 34 7.69 -3.31 2.62
C ALA A 34 8.94 -3.69 3.43
N ALA A 35 9.50 -4.89 3.22
CA ALA A 35 10.73 -5.32 3.86
C ALA A 35 11.93 -4.43 3.50
N ASN A 36 12.06 -4.05 2.22
CA ASN A 36 13.12 -3.14 1.76
C ASN A 36 12.94 -1.74 2.34
N ALA A 37 11.72 -1.21 2.36
CA ALA A 37 11.43 0.11 2.93
C ALA A 37 11.81 0.16 4.42
N ARG A 38 11.44 -0.88 5.18
CA ARG A 38 11.86 -1.02 6.58
C ARG A 38 13.38 -1.03 6.73
N ALA A 39 14.08 -1.86 5.95
CA ALA A 39 15.54 -1.95 6.01
C ALA A 39 16.22 -0.61 5.71
N ILE A 40 15.72 0.14 4.72
CA ILE A 40 16.23 1.48 4.39
C ILE A 40 16.01 2.44 5.55
N MET A 41 14.79 2.53 6.08
CA MET A 41 14.49 3.48 7.17
C MET A 41 15.23 3.14 8.47
N ASP A 42 15.49 1.85 8.74
CA ASP A 42 16.33 1.41 9.84
C ASP A 42 17.80 1.81 9.61
N GLY A 43 18.33 1.60 8.39
CA GLY A 43 19.69 1.99 8.02
C GLY A 43 19.93 3.50 8.06
N GLU A 44 18.93 4.29 7.68
CA GLU A 44 18.95 5.76 7.73
C GLU A 44 18.57 6.33 9.12
N ALA A 45 18.38 5.46 10.12
CA ALA A 45 18.07 5.83 11.50
C ALA A 45 16.84 6.76 11.65
N PHE A 46 15.79 6.53 10.85
CA PHE A 46 14.57 7.33 10.93
C PHE A 46 13.96 7.27 12.35
N PRO A 47 13.33 8.34 12.86
CA PRO A 47 12.57 8.28 14.09
C PRO A 47 11.47 7.20 14.01
N ALA A 48 11.21 6.49 15.12
CA ALA A 48 10.23 5.39 15.18
C ALA A 48 8.86 5.77 14.59
N ARG A 49 8.42 7.00 14.85
CA ARG A 49 7.18 7.55 14.29
C ARG A 49 7.21 7.58 12.76
N LEU A 50 8.29 8.07 12.15
CA LEU A 50 8.39 8.16 10.69
C LEU A 50 8.53 6.78 10.04
N ARG A 51 9.21 5.84 10.73
CA ARG A 51 9.25 4.43 10.29
C ARG A 51 7.85 3.83 10.19
N GLY A 52 7.01 3.99 11.21
CA GLY A 52 5.64 3.46 11.19
C GLY A 52 4.79 4.02 10.04
N LEU A 53 4.91 5.31 9.74
CA LEU A 53 4.24 5.92 8.59
C LEU A 53 4.77 5.37 7.26
N GLY A 54 6.09 5.25 7.12
CA GLY A 54 6.71 4.72 5.91
C GLY A 54 6.39 3.25 5.67
N GLU A 55 6.39 2.41 6.71
CA GLU A 55 6.01 0.99 6.62
C GLU A 55 4.54 0.86 6.22
N THR A 56 3.65 1.66 6.81
CA THR A 56 2.24 1.70 6.41
C THR A 56 2.10 2.09 4.95
N ALA A 57 2.78 3.15 4.49
CA ALA A 57 2.74 3.55 3.08
C ALA A 57 3.26 2.45 2.15
N ALA A 58 4.35 1.76 2.53
CA ALA A 58 4.93 0.69 1.72
C ALA A 58 4.00 -0.52 1.57
N TRP A 59 3.27 -0.90 2.62
CA TRP A 59 2.26 -1.97 2.52
C TRP A 59 1.05 -1.56 1.69
N LEU A 60 0.69 -0.28 1.68
CA LEU A 60 -0.53 0.19 1.03
C LEU A 60 -0.32 0.75 -0.39
N HIS A 61 0.93 0.94 -0.84
CA HIS A 61 1.23 1.64 -2.10
C HIS A 61 0.52 1.05 -3.33
N ASP A 62 0.47 -0.28 -3.41
CA ASP A 62 -0.08 -1.04 -4.55
C ASP A 62 -1.48 -1.65 -4.26
N LEU A 63 -2.19 -1.22 -3.20
CA LEU A 63 -3.56 -1.67 -2.89
C LEU A 63 -4.52 -1.63 -4.10
N GLY A 64 -4.39 -0.59 -4.92
CA GLY A 64 -5.20 -0.39 -6.11
C GLY A 64 -4.94 -1.40 -7.22
N ARG A 65 -3.79 -2.08 -7.24
CA ARG A 65 -3.42 -3.04 -8.30
C ARG A 65 -4.38 -4.21 -8.39
N PHE A 66 -4.87 -4.70 -7.25
CA PHE A 66 -5.79 -5.83 -7.22
C PHE A 66 -7.12 -5.50 -7.91
N ARG A 67 -7.71 -4.33 -7.61
CA ARG A 67 -8.92 -3.85 -8.29
C ARG A 67 -8.66 -3.47 -9.74
N GLN A 68 -7.55 -2.78 -10.02
CA GLN A 68 -7.17 -2.43 -11.38
C GLN A 68 -7.07 -3.68 -12.26
N TYR A 69 -6.39 -4.73 -11.79
CA TYR A 69 -6.28 -5.97 -12.54
C TYR A 69 -7.60 -6.73 -12.62
N GLY A 70 -8.37 -6.78 -11.53
CA GLY A 70 -9.70 -7.39 -11.53
C GLY A 70 -10.64 -6.81 -12.58
N GLN A 71 -10.61 -5.48 -12.76
CA GLN A 71 -11.49 -4.78 -13.69
C GLN A 71 -10.93 -4.68 -15.13
N TYR A 72 -9.66 -4.35 -15.27
CA TYR A 72 -9.06 -3.99 -16.57
C TYR A 72 -8.13 -5.08 -17.14
N ARG A 73 -7.83 -6.13 -16.36
CA ARG A 73 -6.91 -7.23 -16.73
C ARG A 73 -5.52 -6.74 -17.15
N THR A 74 -5.08 -5.60 -16.62
CA THR A 74 -3.76 -5.00 -16.89
C THR A 74 -3.30 -4.15 -15.70
N PHE A 75 -1.99 -4.00 -15.55
CA PHE A 75 -1.36 -3.03 -14.62
C PHE A 75 -0.94 -1.73 -15.33
N SER A 76 -1.28 -1.56 -16.61
CA SER A 76 -0.91 -0.35 -17.34
C SER A 76 -1.87 0.79 -17.00
N ASP A 77 -1.42 1.74 -16.18
CA ASP A 77 -2.20 2.92 -15.79
C ASP A 77 -2.67 3.73 -17.00
N ARG A 78 -1.82 3.85 -18.02
CA ARG A 78 -2.10 4.61 -19.26
C ARG A 78 -3.36 4.15 -19.98
N VAL A 79 -3.70 2.86 -19.90
CA VAL A 79 -4.87 2.29 -20.58
C VAL A 79 -5.95 1.83 -19.59
N SER A 80 -5.78 2.14 -18.30
CA SER A 80 -6.72 1.80 -17.24
C SER A 80 -6.93 2.99 -16.29
N VAL A 81 -6.39 2.92 -15.07
CA VAL A 81 -6.54 3.91 -14.00
C VAL A 81 -5.21 4.09 -13.27
N ASN A 82 -4.94 5.28 -12.75
CA ASN A 82 -3.78 5.53 -11.89
C ASN A 82 -3.92 4.69 -10.61
N HIS A 83 -3.04 3.69 -10.45
CA HIS A 83 -3.12 2.76 -9.33
C HIS A 83 -2.78 3.42 -7.98
N ALA A 84 -1.91 4.43 -7.94
CA ALA A 84 -1.57 5.14 -6.71
C ALA A 84 -2.79 5.88 -6.14
N LEU A 85 -3.55 6.57 -7.00
CA LEU A 85 -4.80 7.21 -6.59
C LEU A 85 -5.87 6.18 -6.19
N LEU A 86 -5.93 5.05 -6.89
CA LEU A 86 -6.82 3.96 -6.53
C LEU A 86 -6.45 3.33 -5.17
N SER A 87 -5.16 3.19 -4.87
CA SER A 87 -4.65 2.75 -3.56
C SER A 87 -5.06 3.71 -2.44
N CYS A 88 -4.92 5.03 -2.65
CA CYS A 88 -5.40 6.03 -1.70
C CYS A 88 -6.91 5.91 -1.46
N GLY A 89 -7.69 5.77 -2.54
CA GLY A 89 -9.14 5.58 -2.47
C GLY A 89 -9.53 4.33 -1.68
N GLU A 90 -8.86 3.20 -1.93
CA GLU A 90 -9.11 1.96 -1.20
C GLU A 90 -8.72 2.05 0.28
N ALA A 91 -7.57 2.65 0.60
CA ALA A 91 -7.14 2.83 1.99
C ALA A 91 -8.15 3.66 2.80
N LEU A 92 -8.72 4.71 2.19
CA LEU A 92 -9.78 5.52 2.78
C LEU A 92 -11.10 4.76 2.89
N ARG A 93 -11.51 4.05 1.82
CA ARG A 93 -12.75 3.26 1.81
C ARG A 93 -12.76 2.15 2.86
N LEU A 94 -11.61 1.55 3.13
CA LEU A 94 -11.43 0.50 4.13
C LEU A 94 -11.34 1.04 5.56
N GLY A 95 -11.20 2.36 5.75
CA GLY A 95 -11.07 2.99 7.07
C GLY A 95 -9.77 2.65 7.80
N TRP A 96 -8.77 2.14 7.09
CA TRP A 96 -7.53 1.64 7.70
C TRP A 96 -6.64 2.72 8.31
N LEU A 97 -6.90 3.99 7.96
CA LEU A 97 -6.18 5.17 8.44
C LEU A 97 -7.04 6.08 9.34
N ASP A 98 -8.24 5.65 9.74
CA ASP A 98 -9.23 6.51 10.41
C ASP A 98 -8.85 6.89 11.84
N ASP A 99 -8.12 6.01 12.55
CA ASP A 99 -7.63 6.26 13.90
C ASP A 99 -6.36 7.11 13.95
N ARG A 100 -5.77 7.43 12.79
CA ARG A 100 -4.58 8.26 12.71
C ARG A 100 -4.93 9.76 12.73
N PRO A 101 -4.11 10.59 13.41
CA PRO A 101 -4.20 12.03 13.29
C PRO A 101 -4.08 12.49 11.83
N ALA A 102 -4.78 13.56 11.46
CA ALA A 102 -4.81 14.05 10.08
C ALA A 102 -3.40 14.27 9.46
N PRO A 103 -2.40 14.83 10.17
CA PRO A 103 -1.05 14.97 9.61
C PRO A 103 -0.39 13.63 9.23
N GLU A 104 -0.63 12.57 10.00
CA GLU A 104 -0.06 11.24 9.75
C GLU A 104 -0.76 10.54 8.61
N ARG A 105 -2.09 10.55 8.61
CA ARG A 105 -2.90 10.03 7.50
C ARG A 105 -2.50 10.72 6.19
N ASN A 106 -2.38 12.05 6.19
CA ASN A 106 -1.99 12.80 5.01
C ASN A 106 -0.57 12.46 4.53
N ALA A 107 0.38 12.26 5.45
CA ALA A 107 1.73 11.84 5.07
C ALA A 107 1.74 10.46 4.39
N ILE A 108 0.98 9.50 4.92
CA ILE A 108 0.84 8.16 4.32
C ILE A 108 0.19 8.25 2.94
N LEU A 109 -0.95 8.93 2.84
CA LEU A 109 -1.66 9.09 1.57
C LEU A 109 -0.80 9.82 0.53
N ARG A 110 0.00 10.80 0.95
CA ARG A 110 0.89 11.51 0.02
C ARG A 110 2.05 10.63 -0.43
N ALA A 111 2.62 9.81 0.44
CA ALA A 111 3.64 8.83 0.07
C ALA A 111 3.08 7.81 -0.93
N ILE A 112 1.84 7.33 -0.72
CA ILE A 112 1.14 6.46 -1.68
C ILE A 112 0.88 7.23 -2.98
N GLU A 113 0.31 8.42 -2.96
CA GLU A 113 -0.01 9.17 -4.19
C GLU A 113 1.24 9.46 -5.04
N CYS A 114 2.39 9.70 -4.41
CA CYS A 114 3.61 10.08 -5.11
C CYS A 114 4.50 8.92 -5.56
N HIS A 115 4.17 7.67 -5.25
CA HIS A 115 5.11 6.56 -5.46
C HIS A 115 5.31 6.16 -6.94
N ASN A 116 4.47 6.69 -7.85
CA ASN A 116 4.52 6.43 -9.28
C ASN A 116 4.68 7.71 -10.12
N LEU A 117 5.06 8.83 -9.51
CA LEU A 117 5.33 10.11 -10.18
C LEU A 117 6.70 10.14 -10.84
#